data_AF-E4V702-F1
#
_entry.id   AF-E4V702-F1
#
_cell.length_a   1.000
_cell.length_b   1.000
_cell.length_c   1.000
_cell.angle_alpha   90.00
_cell.angle_beta   90.00
_cell.angle_gamma   90.00
#
_symmetry.space_group_name_H-M   'P 1'
#
loop_
_entity.id
_entity.type
_entity.pdbx_description
1 polymer ?
#
loop_
_entity_poly.entity_id
_entity_poly.type
_entity_poly.pdbx_seq_one_letter_code
_entity_poly.pdbx_strand_id
1 'polypeptide(L)'
;MAFPYLQPALYMKIHVGENTPQGFIRSVDGFKPYIDATITFGSDWLSSDSLELLPRMNMIGLAQNHDGIPFAFRFDGIVAISREATTPTPSASSVAHKTTPFGSSTTSHSFSSGHESFQDMLRYSYVGHSRYTVTGNGILVECFVSRLTHIC
;
A
#
# COMPACT_ATOMS: atom_id res chain seq x y z
N MET A 1 30.65 -3.44 3.69
CA MET A 1 29.19 -3.20 3.72
C MET A 1 28.89 -2.13 2.68
N ALA A 2 28.07 -2.44 1.67
CA ALA A 2 27.56 -1.42 0.75
C ALA A 2 26.32 -0.76 1.37
N PHE A 3 26.11 0.53 1.11
CA PHE A 3 24.89 1.21 1.54
C PHE A 3 23.68 0.65 0.77
N PRO A 4 22.52 0.48 1.42
CA PRO A 4 21.31 0.05 0.74
C PRO A 4 20.84 1.12 -0.26
N TYR A 5 20.32 0.67 -1.38
CA TYR A 5 19.71 1.49 -2.42
C TYR A 5 18.24 1.13 -2.57
N LEU A 6 17.41 2.14 -2.80
CA LEU A 6 15.98 1.98 -3.07
C LEU A 6 15.76 1.95 -4.58
N GLN A 7 15.42 0.78 -5.10
CA GLN A 7 15.00 0.62 -6.48
C GLN A 7 13.47 0.77 -6.56
N PRO A 8 12.93 1.71 -7.34
CA PRO A 8 11.49 1.78 -7.60
C PRO A 8 10.96 0.44 -8.11
N ALA A 9 9.86 -0.04 -7.52
CA ALA A 9 9.37 -1.39 -7.77
C ALA A 9 7.90 -1.41 -8.19
N LEU A 10 7.01 -0.92 -7.33
CA LEU A 10 5.58 -1.06 -7.53
C LEU A 10 4.85 0.26 -7.29
N TYR A 11 3.72 0.41 -7.96
CA TYR A 11 2.70 1.40 -7.68
C TYR A 11 1.41 0.68 -7.28
N MET A 12 0.87 1.05 -6.14
CA MET A 12 -0.38 0.50 -5.61
C MET A 12 -1.43 1.59 -5.53
N LYS A 13 -2.66 1.26 -5.94
CA LYS A 13 -3.82 2.13 -5.76
C LYS A 13 -4.93 1.32 -5.15
N ILE A 14 -5.39 1.72 -3.96
CA ILE A 14 -6.34 0.97 -3.14
C ILE A 14 -7.49 1.88 -2.74
N HIS A 15 -8.72 1.52 -3.08
CA HIS A 15 -9.92 2.16 -2.56
C HIS A 15 -10.40 1.38 -1.35
N VAL A 16 -10.55 2.07 -0.22
CA VAL A 16 -10.97 1.55 1.07
C VAL A 16 -12.26 2.27 1.45
N GLY A 17 -13.34 1.56 1.76
CA GLY A 17 -14.64 2.18 2.05
C GLY A 17 -15.59 1.21 2.73
N GLU A 18 -16.90 1.36 2.49
CA GLU A 18 -17.93 0.49 3.08
C GLU A 18 -17.85 -0.98 2.59
N ASN A 19 -17.14 -1.22 1.48
CA ASN A 19 -16.98 -2.53 0.87
C ASN A 19 -15.53 -3.03 0.98
N THR A 20 -15.33 -4.31 0.68
CA THR A 20 -13.99 -4.92 0.54
C THR A 20 -13.08 -4.02 -0.30
N PRO A 21 -11.86 -3.70 0.18
CA PRO A 21 -10.90 -2.91 -0.57
C PRO A 21 -10.66 -3.43 -1.98
N GLN A 22 -10.71 -2.54 -2.95
CA GLN A 22 -10.46 -2.83 -4.36
C GLN A 22 -9.32 -1.98 -4.89
N GLY A 23 -8.65 -2.43 -5.96
CA GLY A 23 -7.53 -1.68 -6.49
C GLY A 23 -6.60 -2.51 -7.34
N PHE A 24 -5.39 -2.01 -7.52
CA PHE A 24 -4.35 -2.70 -8.27
C PHE A 24 -2.97 -2.54 -7.65
N ILE A 25 -2.08 -3.44 -8.04
CA ILE A 25 -0.64 -3.43 -7.78
C ILE A 25 0.04 -3.61 -9.13
N ARG A 26 0.88 -2.64 -9.52
CA ARG A 26 1.57 -2.65 -10.82
C ARG A 26 3.05 -2.40 -10.66
N SER A 27 3.86 -3.05 -11.48
CA SER A 27 5.27 -2.72 -11.62
C SER A 27 5.46 -1.34 -12.22
N VAL A 28 6.49 -0.63 -11.76
CA VAL A 28 7.03 0.50 -12.51
C VAL A 28 7.84 -0.01 -13.71
N ASP A 29 8.07 0.87 -14.68
CA ASP A 29 8.84 0.51 -15.88
C ASP A 29 10.22 -0.06 -15.52
N GLY A 30 10.53 -1.22 -16.09
CA GLY A 30 11.81 -1.91 -15.89
C GLY A 30 11.92 -2.74 -14.61
N PHE A 31 10.94 -2.74 -13.70
CA PHE A 31 10.97 -3.63 -12.53
C PHE A 31 10.71 -5.10 -12.93
N LYS A 32 11.37 -6.03 -12.21
CA LYS A 32 11.19 -7.47 -12.35
C LYS A 32 11.03 -8.12 -10.96
N PRO A 33 10.11 -9.10 -10.80
CA PRO A 33 9.19 -9.62 -11.82
C PRO A 33 8.13 -8.59 -12.24
N TYR A 34 7.56 -8.75 -13.44
CA TYR A 34 6.48 -7.88 -13.91
C TYR A 34 5.17 -8.27 -13.21
N ILE A 35 4.60 -7.31 -12.50
CA ILE A 35 3.36 -7.42 -11.77
C ILE A 35 2.33 -6.50 -12.42
N ASP A 36 1.17 -7.06 -12.74
CA ASP A 36 -0.03 -6.30 -13.08
C ASP A 36 -1.20 -7.06 -12.46
N ALA A 37 -1.55 -6.66 -11.24
CA ALA A 37 -2.43 -7.42 -10.38
C ALA A 37 -3.60 -6.60 -9.91
N THR A 38 -4.75 -7.25 -9.79
CA THR A 38 -5.98 -6.68 -9.21
C THR A 38 -6.12 -7.16 -7.77
N ILE A 39 -6.43 -6.24 -6.86
CA ILE A 39 -6.70 -6.55 -5.45
C ILE A 39 -8.12 -7.15 -5.38
N THR A 40 -8.21 -8.38 -4.88
CA THR A 40 -9.46 -9.13 -4.78
C THR A 40 -10.04 -9.11 -3.37
N PHE A 41 -9.20 -8.91 -2.35
CA PHE A 41 -9.61 -8.79 -0.96
C PHE A 41 -8.59 -7.98 -0.16
N GLY A 42 -9.03 -7.33 0.92
CA GLY A 42 -8.13 -6.68 1.88
C GLY A 42 -8.81 -6.22 3.16
N SER A 43 -8.03 -5.97 4.18
CA SER A 43 -8.49 -5.29 5.39
C SER A 43 -7.30 -4.67 6.12
N ASP A 44 -7.51 -3.48 6.68
CA ASP A 44 -6.53 -2.77 7.49
C ASP A 44 -7.01 -2.69 8.95
N TRP A 45 -6.29 -3.33 9.85
CA TRP A 45 -6.52 -3.23 11.30
C TRP A 45 -5.80 -1.99 11.84
N LEU A 46 -6.24 -0.82 11.38
CA LEU A 46 -5.70 0.47 11.77
C LEU A 46 -5.87 0.67 13.28
N SER A 47 -4.77 0.87 14.00
CA SER A 47 -4.79 1.16 15.43
C SER A 47 -4.34 2.58 15.71
N SER A 48 -5.18 3.34 16.40
CA SER A 48 -4.79 4.62 16.97
C SER A 48 -3.96 4.35 18.20
N ASP A 49 -2.65 4.56 18.11
CA ASP A 49 -1.76 4.59 19.27
C ASP A 49 -2.17 5.77 20.18
N SER A 50 -1.57 5.87 21.37
CA SER A 50 -1.68 7.04 22.27
C SER A 50 -1.31 8.38 21.61
N LEU A 51 -0.67 8.35 20.45
CA LEU A 51 -0.40 9.49 19.58
C LEU A 51 -1.51 9.62 18.52
N GLU A 52 -2.57 10.34 18.85
CA GLU A 52 -3.83 10.45 18.07
C GLU A 52 -3.68 10.79 16.58
N LEU A 53 -2.55 11.39 16.17
CA LEU A 53 -2.31 11.83 14.79
C LEU A 53 -1.41 10.89 13.97
N LEU A 54 -0.94 9.79 14.58
CA LEU A 54 -0.02 8.84 13.96
C LEU A 54 -0.52 7.39 14.12
N PRO A 55 -1.72 7.05 13.60
CA PRO A 55 -2.20 5.67 13.65
C PRO A 55 -1.27 4.71 12.90
N ARG A 56 -1.28 3.47 13.35
CA ARG A 56 -0.48 2.36 12.82
C ARG A 56 -1.33 1.48 11.92
N MET A 57 -0.90 1.34 10.67
CA MET A 57 -1.52 0.46 9.68
C MET A 57 -1.09 -0.98 9.90
N ASN A 58 -1.99 -1.91 9.60
CA ASN A 58 -1.77 -3.33 9.56
C ASN A 58 -2.69 -3.92 8.48
N MET A 59 -2.31 -3.68 7.22
CA MET A 59 -3.04 -4.15 6.05
C MET A 59 -2.63 -5.57 5.69
N ILE A 60 -3.62 -6.42 5.42
CA ILE A 60 -3.45 -7.70 4.77
C ILE A 60 -4.40 -7.75 3.58
N GLY A 61 -3.92 -8.19 2.43
CA GLY A 61 -4.76 -8.35 1.24
C GLY A 61 -4.31 -9.48 0.33
N LEU A 62 -5.21 -9.79 -0.60
CA LEU A 62 -5.00 -10.75 -1.67
C LEU A 62 -5.10 -10.02 -3.01
N ALA A 63 -4.19 -10.35 -3.90
CA ALA A 63 -4.22 -9.87 -5.27
C ALA A 63 -4.07 -11.04 -6.24
N GLN A 64 -4.66 -10.89 -7.41
CA GLN A 64 -4.51 -11.80 -8.54
C GLN A 64 -3.76 -11.09 -9.65
N ASN A 65 -2.63 -11.67 -10.06
CA ASN A 65 -1.81 -11.15 -11.15
C ASN A 65 -2.46 -11.45 -12.52
N HIS A 66 -2.01 -10.78 -13.58
CA HIS A 66 -2.53 -10.91 -14.94
C HIS A 66 -2.52 -12.33 -15.51
N ASP A 67 -1.64 -13.19 -15.00
CA ASP A 67 -1.55 -14.62 -15.32
C ASP A 67 -2.49 -15.51 -14.48
N GLY A 68 -3.36 -14.90 -13.67
CA GLY A 68 -4.32 -15.57 -12.80
C GLY A 68 -3.74 -16.04 -11.47
N ILE A 69 -2.44 -15.87 -11.24
CA ILE A 69 -1.75 -16.39 -10.07
C ILE A 69 -1.97 -15.47 -8.88
N PRO A 70 -2.46 -15.99 -7.73
CA PRO A 70 -2.66 -15.19 -6.55
C PRO A 70 -1.36 -14.99 -5.76
N PHE A 71 -1.29 -13.85 -5.08
CA PHE A 71 -0.31 -13.61 -4.02
C PHE A 71 -0.96 -12.78 -2.91
N ALA A 72 -0.52 -12.99 -1.68
CA ALA A 72 -0.88 -12.12 -0.57
C ALA A 72 0.12 -10.96 -0.49
N PHE A 73 -0.38 -9.81 -0.07
CA PHE A 73 0.44 -8.67 0.29
C PHE A 73 0.06 -8.20 1.69
N ARG A 74 1.07 -7.75 2.43
CA ARG A 74 0.90 -7.16 3.75
C ARG A 74 1.71 -5.88 3.79
N PHE A 75 1.17 -4.85 4.43
CA PHE A 75 1.99 -3.74 4.84
C PHE A 75 1.61 -3.23 6.22
N ASP A 76 2.63 -2.83 6.95
CA ASP A 76 2.52 -2.16 8.24
C ASP A 76 3.28 -0.83 8.16
N GLY A 77 2.90 0.13 9.00
CA GLY A 77 3.51 1.44 8.95
C GLY A 77 2.76 2.47 9.77
N ILE A 78 3.15 3.73 9.61
CA ILE A 78 2.52 4.87 10.27
C ILE A 78 1.99 5.80 9.18
N VAL A 79 0.78 6.30 9.38
CA VAL A 79 0.21 7.37 8.56
C VAL A 79 -0.02 8.61 9.44
N ALA A 80 0.44 9.75 8.97
CA ALA A 80 0.15 11.04 9.56
C ALA A 80 -1.25 11.48 9.11
N ILE A 81 -2.16 11.57 10.07
CA ILE A 81 -3.46 12.19 9.84
C ILE A 81 -3.29 13.70 10.00
N SER A 82 -3.56 14.45 8.93
CA SER A 82 -3.67 15.90 9.04
C SER A 82 -4.91 16.25 9.86
N ARG A 83 -4.78 17.13 10.86
CA ARG A 83 -5.93 17.66 11.63
C ARG A 83 -6.98 18.32 10.74
N GLU A 84 -6.57 18.81 9.58
CA GLU A 84 -7.48 19.40 8.60
C GLU A 84 -8.08 18.37 7.62
N ALA A 85 -7.54 17.15 7.59
CA ALA A 85 -8.11 16.01 6.89
C ALA A 85 -8.86 15.21 7.95
N THR A 86 -10.04 15.68 8.32
CA THR A 86 -10.95 15.04 9.27
C THR A 86 -10.91 13.54 9.07
N THR A 87 -10.58 12.78 10.12
CA THR A 87 -10.54 11.31 10.09
C THR A 87 -11.86 10.83 9.48
N PRO A 88 -11.85 10.21 8.29
CA PRO A 88 -13.09 9.86 7.63
C PRO A 88 -13.74 8.73 8.43
N THR A 89 -14.86 9.03 9.07
CA THR A 89 -15.78 7.99 9.54
C THR A 89 -16.57 7.47 8.33
N PRO A 90 -16.85 6.16 8.25
CA PRO A 90 -17.61 5.56 7.15
C PRO A 90 -18.96 6.26 6.85
N SER A 91 -19.51 7.00 7.80
CA SER A 91 -20.77 7.74 7.69
C SER A 91 -20.66 9.14 7.04
N ALA A 92 -19.48 9.62 6.67
CA ALA A 92 -19.29 11.02 6.26
C ALA A 92 -19.40 11.22 4.74
N SER A 93 -20.60 11.04 4.19
CA SER A 93 -20.93 11.18 2.76
C SER A 93 -20.96 12.63 2.24
N SER A 94 -20.56 13.62 3.04
CA SER A 94 -20.57 15.06 2.71
C SER A 94 -19.20 15.74 2.68
N VAL A 95 -18.10 14.98 2.79
CA VAL A 95 -16.74 15.55 2.85
C VAL A 95 -16.22 15.89 1.45
N ALA A 96 -15.84 17.16 1.24
CA ALA A 96 -15.16 17.60 0.03
C ALA A 96 -13.86 16.80 -0.18
N HIS A 97 -13.57 16.41 -1.43
CA HIS A 97 -12.38 15.62 -1.75
C HIS A 97 -11.12 16.34 -1.28
N LYS A 98 -10.39 15.71 -0.35
CA LYS A 98 -9.13 16.26 0.18
C LYS A 98 -8.01 15.25 -0.02
N THR A 99 -6.99 15.64 -0.75
CA THR A 99 -5.81 14.82 -1.05
C THR A 99 -4.63 15.31 -0.21
N THR A 100 -3.94 14.39 0.45
CA THR A 100 -2.68 14.69 1.13
C THR A 100 -1.48 14.60 0.15
N PRO A 101 -0.36 15.28 0.42
CA PRO A 101 0.86 15.06 -0.34
C PRO A 101 1.44 13.66 -0.08
N PHE A 102 2.26 13.17 -1.01
CA PHE A 102 3.06 11.97 -0.79
C PHE A 102 4.01 12.15 0.40
N GLY A 103 4.27 11.05 1.12
CA GLY A 103 5.05 11.08 2.36
C GLY A 103 4.19 11.25 3.61
N SER A 104 2.86 11.26 3.46
CA SER A 104 1.92 11.22 4.60
C SER A 104 1.97 9.87 5.31
N SER A 105 2.49 8.82 4.69
CA SER A 105 2.75 7.56 5.36
C SER A 105 4.10 6.97 4.94
N THR A 106 4.64 6.14 5.83
CA THR A 106 5.79 5.28 5.56
C THR A 106 5.45 3.86 5.97
N THR A 107 5.67 2.91 5.08
CA THR A 107 5.24 1.52 5.23
C THR A 107 6.37 0.54 4.93
N SER A 108 6.33 -0.62 5.60
CA SER A 108 7.07 -1.82 5.25
C SER A 108 6.11 -2.77 4.54
N HIS A 109 6.52 -3.29 3.38
CA HIS A 109 5.71 -4.21 2.57
C HIS A 109 6.34 -5.60 2.55
N SER A 110 5.49 -6.61 2.62
CA SER A 110 5.85 -8.01 2.41
C SER A 110 4.85 -8.68 1.48
N PHE A 111 5.31 -9.68 0.76
CA PHE A 111 4.51 -10.44 -0.18
C PHE A 111 4.69 -11.93 0.09
N SER A 112 3.70 -12.74 -0.27
CA SER A 112 3.82 -14.19 -0.22
C SER A 112 3.04 -14.85 -1.36
N SER A 113 3.65 -15.87 -1.95
CA SER A 113 3.03 -16.72 -2.95
C SER A 113 3.70 -18.10 -2.92
N GLY A 114 2.94 -19.14 -3.27
CA GLY A 114 3.49 -20.47 -3.47
C GLY A 114 4.08 -20.68 -4.87
N HIS A 115 3.88 -19.73 -5.79
CA HIS A 115 4.27 -19.89 -7.20
C HIS A 115 5.72 -19.45 -7.46
N GLU A 116 6.42 -20.19 -8.32
CA GLU A 116 7.85 -19.97 -8.57
C GLU A 116 8.18 -18.63 -9.23
N SER A 117 7.27 -18.10 -10.06
CA SER A 117 7.42 -16.81 -10.75
C SER A 117 7.57 -15.62 -9.80
N PHE A 118 7.17 -15.76 -8.53
CA PHE A 118 7.27 -14.72 -7.51
C PHE A 118 8.52 -14.84 -6.64
N GLN A 119 9.31 -15.92 -6.74
CA GLN A 119 10.38 -16.22 -5.78
C GLN A 119 11.46 -15.13 -5.70
N ASP A 120 11.74 -14.43 -6.80
CA ASP A 120 12.64 -13.27 -6.74
C ASP A 120 12.03 -12.13 -5.90
N MET A 121 10.75 -11.82 -6.11
CA MET A 121 10.03 -10.79 -5.35
C MET A 121 10.06 -11.07 -3.84
N LEU A 122 9.92 -12.33 -3.43
CA LEU A 122 9.86 -12.74 -2.02
C LEU A 122 11.20 -12.61 -1.26
N ARG A 123 12.32 -12.39 -1.96
CA ARG A 123 13.67 -12.34 -1.35
C ARG A 123 14.06 -10.98 -0.80
N TYR A 124 13.29 -9.95 -1.10
CA TYR A 124 13.65 -8.57 -0.78
C TYR A 124 12.71 -7.97 0.25
N SER A 125 13.23 -6.98 0.96
CA SER A 125 12.41 -6.06 1.75
C SER A 125 11.92 -4.92 0.87
N TYR A 126 10.74 -4.41 1.18
CA TYR A 126 10.13 -3.32 0.44
C TYR A 126 9.67 -2.23 1.39
N VAL A 127 9.87 -0.98 1.00
CA VAL A 127 9.38 0.18 1.74
C VAL A 127 8.51 1.03 0.84
N GLY A 128 7.40 1.51 1.38
CA GLY A 128 6.44 2.33 0.69
C GLY A 128 6.32 3.71 1.30
N HIS A 129 5.91 4.67 0.48
CA HIS A 129 5.36 5.93 0.94
C HIS A 129 4.08 6.23 0.17
N SER A 130 3.10 6.77 0.88
CA SER A 130 1.78 6.96 0.30
C SER A 130 1.24 8.36 0.47
N ARG A 131 0.16 8.62 -0.26
CA ARG A 131 -0.83 9.66 0.01
C ARG A 131 -2.21 9.04 0.08
N TYR A 132 -3.14 9.77 0.68
CA TYR A 132 -4.54 9.40 0.67
C TYR A 132 -5.43 10.55 0.20
N THR A 133 -6.53 10.19 -0.44
CA THR A 133 -7.60 11.10 -0.82
C THR A 133 -8.85 10.68 -0.10
N VAL A 134 -9.39 11.55 0.75
CA VAL A 134 -10.73 11.37 1.30
C VAL A 134 -11.73 11.62 0.17
N THR A 135 -12.65 10.69 -0.02
CA THR A 135 -13.72 10.72 -1.01
C THR A 135 -15.07 10.54 -0.32
N GLY A 136 -16.17 10.94 -0.96
CA GLY A 136 -17.50 10.79 -0.35
C GLY A 136 -17.92 9.33 -0.06
N ASN A 137 -17.23 8.34 -0.63
CA ASN A 137 -17.51 6.91 -0.48
C ASN A 137 -16.34 6.11 0.14
N GLY A 138 -15.36 6.79 0.75
CA GLY A 138 -14.22 6.13 1.38
C GLY A 138 -12.89 6.89 1.22
N ILE A 139 -11.78 6.16 1.24
CA ILE A 139 -10.42 6.67 1.10
C ILE A 139 -9.78 6.00 -0.11
N LEU A 140 -9.19 6.80 -1.00
CA LEU A 140 -8.30 6.32 -2.04
C LEU A 140 -6.86 6.47 -1.58
N VAL A 141 -6.14 5.37 -1.47
CA VAL A 141 -4.72 5.32 -1.10
C VAL A 141 -3.89 5.07 -2.35
N GLU A 142 -2.84 5.86 -2.54
CA GLU A 142 -1.86 5.69 -3.61
C GLU A 142 -0.47 5.55 -2.98
N CYS A 143 0.21 4.43 -3.24
CA CYS A 143 1.48 4.08 -2.63
C CYS A 143 2.54 3.77 -3.69
N PHE A 144 3.71 4.38 -3.55
CA PHE A 144 4.91 3.99 -4.28
C PHE A 144 5.77 3.10 -3.39
N VAL A 145 6.09 1.91 -3.90
CA VAL A 145 6.85 0.89 -3.19
C VAL A 145 8.20 0.71 -3.87
N SER A 146 9.26 0.73 -3.08
CA SER A 146 10.63 0.50 -3.51
C SER A 146 11.19 -0.78 -2.91
N ARG A 147 11.94 -1.52 -3.70
CA ARG A 147 12.72 -2.68 -3.29
C ARG A 147 14.04 -2.22 -2.66
N LEU A 148 14.37 -2.76 -1.50
CA LEU A 148 15.68 -2.59 -0.89
C LEU A 148 16.66 -3.53 -1.59
N THR A 149 17.72 -2.96 -2.17
CA THR A 149 18.83 -3.71 -2.76
C THR A 149 20.15 -3.16 -2.25
N HIS A 150 21.25 -3.86 -2.50
CA HIS A 150 22.60 -3.30 -2.41
C HIS A 150 23.04 -2.86 -3.80
N ILE A 151 23.96 -1.88 -3.84
CA ILE A 151 24.74 -1.60 -5.04
C ILE A 151 25.82 -2.69 -5.10
N CYS A 152 25.84 -3.47 -6.19
CA CYS A 152 26.93 -4.39 -6.49
C CYS A 152 28.16 -3.62 -6.98
#